data_AF-A0AAJ2H1J9-F1
#
_entry.id   AF-A0AAJ2H1J9-F1
#
_cell.length_a   1.000
_cell.length_b   1.000
_cell.length_c   1.000
_cell.angle_alpha   90.00
_cell.angle_beta   90.00
_cell.angle_gamma   90.00
#
_symmetry.space_group_name_H-M   'P 1'
#
loop_
_entity.id
_entity.type
_entity.pdbx_description
1 polymer ?
#
loop_
_entity_poly.entity_id
_entity_poly.type
_entity_poly.pdbx_seq_one_letter_code
_entity_poly.pdbx_strand_id
1 'polypeptide(L)' 'DETDALPALTAYLRWQWLHSLVRYKRLEDGEFHWPRMQDGAMHLTAAQFSALFEGLDWKRVHAPIETRTPVKAG' A
#
# COMPACT_ATOMS: atom_id res chain seq x y z
N ASP A 1 -25.05 36.19 -16.07
CA ASP A 1 -25.51 34.87 -15.60
C ASP A 1 -24.41 34.13 -14.84
N GLU A 2 -23.65 34.84 -14.00
CA GLU A 2 -22.52 34.31 -13.23
C GLU A 2 -22.99 33.77 -11.86
N THR A 3 -24.20 34.15 -11.46
CA THR A 3 -24.83 33.84 -10.18
C THR A 3 -25.41 32.42 -10.12
N ASP A 4 -25.72 31.81 -11.26
CA ASP A 4 -26.21 30.42 -11.36
C ASP A 4 -25.08 29.37 -11.39
N ALA A 5 -23.83 29.79 -11.64
CA ALA A 5 -22.67 28.89 -11.68
C ALA A 5 -22.12 28.55 -10.27
N LEU A 6 -22.33 29.43 -9.29
CA LEU A 6 -21.85 29.27 -7.91
C LEU A 6 -22.36 28.01 -7.20
N PRO A 7 -23.66 27.66 -7.25
CA PRO A 7 -24.16 26.43 -6.61
C PRO A 7 -23.65 25.16 -7.31
N ALA A 8 -23.54 25.17 -8.64
CA ALA A 8 -23.01 24.04 -9.40
C ALA A 8 -21.52 23.81 -9.11
N LEU A 9 -20.72 24.87 -9.05
CA LEU A 9 -19.31 24.82 -8.70
C LEU A 9 -19.10 24.32 -7.26
N THR A 10 -19.92 24.80 -6.32
CA THR A 10 -19.88 24.37 -4.91
C THR A 10 -20.24 22.89 -4.75
N ALA A 11 -21.23 22.40 -5.52
CA ALA A 11 -21.61 21.00 -5.53
C ALA A 11 -20.51 20.10 -6.10
N TYR A 12 -19.87 20.51 -7.21
CA TYR A 12 -18.75 19.79 -7.82
C TYR A 12 -17.55 19.66 -6.88
N LEU A 13 -17.16 20.75 -6.21
CA LEU A 13 -16.05 20.75 -5.26
C LEU A 13 -16.35 19.88 -4.03
N ARG A 14 -17.59 19.92 -3.50
CA ARG A 14 -18.00 19.01 -2.42
C ARG A 14 -17.98 17.56 -2.83
N TRP A 15 -18.39 17.26 -4.06
CA TRP A 15 -18.29 15.92 -4.60
C TRP A 15 -16.81 15.52 -4.63
N GLN A 16 -15.92 16.26 -5.29
CA GLN A 16 -14.48 15.91 -5.34
C GLN A 16 -13.82 15.68 -3.97
N TRP A 17 -14.22 16.43 -2.93
CA TRP A 17 -13.68 16.29 -1.58
C TRP A 17 -14.18 15.07 -0.79
N LEU A 18 -15.36 14.54 -1.12
CA LEU A 18 -16.00 13.46 -0.36
C LEU A 18 -15.77 12.06 -0.97
N HIS A 19 -15.26 11.98 -2.20
CA HIS A 19 -15.04 10.68 -2.85
C HIS A 19 -13.65 10.14 -2.55
N SER A 20 -13.60 9.07 -1.76
CA SER A 20 -12.47 8.16 -1.75
C SER A 20 -12.46 7.37 -3.05
N LEU A 21 -11.39 7.48 -3.84
CA LEU A 21 -11.18 6.61 -4.99
C LEU A 21 -10.77 5.22 -4.49
N VAL A 22 -11.71 4.28 -4.53
CA VAL A 22 -11.40 2.86 -4.28
C VAL A 22 -10.60 2.35 -5.48
N ARG A 23 -9.35 1.95 -5.24
CA ARG A 23 -8.49 1.28 -6.21
C ARG A 23 -8.35 -0.18 -5.77
N TYR A 24 -8.59 -1.12 -6.68
CA TYR A 24 -8.36 -2.54 -6.45
C TYR A 24 -7.42 -3.10 -7.52
N LYS A 25 -6.57 -4.06 -7.14
CA LYS A 25 -5.70 -4.81 -8.03
C LYS A 25 -6.19 -6.26 -8.03
N ARG A 26 -6.44 -6.82 -9.21
CA ARG A 26 -6.71 -8.26 -9.35
C ARG A 26 -5.38 -9.00 -9.31
N LEU A 27 -5.27 -9.99 -8.42
CA LEU A 27 -4.16 -10.93 -8.44
C LEU A 27 -4.49 -12.00 -9.47
N GLU A 28 -3.62 -12.18 -10.47
CA GLU A 28 -3.79 -13.22 -11.50
C GLU A 28 -3.44 -14.61 -10.95
N ASP A 29 -2.54 -14.68 -9.96
CA ASP A 29 -2.13 -15.90 -9.27
C ASP A 29 -1.76 -15.57 -7.80
N GLY A 30 -2.03 -16.47 -6.87
CA GLY A 30 -1.75 -16.28 -5.42
C GLY A 30 -2.90 -15.67 -4.59
N GLU A 31 -2.71 -15.65 -3.26
CA GLU A 31 -3.69 -15.16 -2.27
C GLU A 31 -3.21 -13.84 -1.63
N PHE A 32 -4.11 -12.85 -1.53
CA PHE A 32 -3.81 -11.59 -0.87
C PHE A 32 -3.92 -11.74 0.65
N HIS A 33 -2.80 -12.05 1.31
CA HIS A 33 -2.76 -12.13 2.77
C HIS A 33 -2.55 -10.76 3.41
N TRP A 34 -3.66 -10.07 3.69
CA TRP A 34 -3.59 -8.82 4.45
C TRP A 34 -3.09 -9.08 5.88
N PRO A 35 -2.05 -8.36 6.33
CA PRO A 35 -1.58 -8.42 7.70
C PRO A 35 -2.67 -8.02 8.69
N ARG A 36 -2.77 -8.75 9.81
CA ARG A 36 -3.54 -8.25 10.94
C ARG A 36 -2.80 -7.06 11.56
N MET A 37 -3.36 -5.87 11.42
CA MET A 37 -2.87 -4.67 12.11
C MET A 37 -3.11 -4.84 13.61
N GLN A 38 -2.03 -4.90 14.40
CA GLN A 38 -2.12 -4.99 15.86
C GLN A 38 -2.25 -3.60 16.52
N ASP A 39 -1.60 -2.58 15.95
CA ASP A 39 -1.56 -1.20 16.50
C ASP A 39 -2.04 -0.12 15.49
N GLY A 40 -2.91 -0.51 14.55
CA GLY A 40 -3.47 0.40 13.54
C GLY A 40 -2.51 0.83 12.42
N ALA A 41 -1.21 0.60 12.57
CA ALA A 41 -0.21 0.73 11.52
C ALA A 41 0.70 -0.51 11.46
N MET A 42 1.18 -0.83 10.26
CA MET A 42 2.15 -1.91 10.05
C MET A 42 3.45 -1.35 9.48
N HIS A 43 4.56 -1.76 10.07
CA HIS A 43 5.90 -1.47 9.55
C HIS A 43 6.35 -2.60 8.62
N LEU A 44 6.52 -2.29 7.33
CA LEU A 44 7.10 -3.19 6.34
C LEU A 44 8.38 -2.59 5.78
N THR A 45 9.34 -3.47 5.47
CA THR A 45 10.46 -3.09 4.61
C THR A 45 9.98 -2.85 3.17
N ALA A 46 10.76 -2.13 2.36
CA ALA A 46 10.43 -1.91 0.94
C ALA A 46 10.23 -3.22 0.16
N ALA A 47 11.01 -4.26 0.47
CA ALA A 47 10.89 -5.58 -0.13
C ALA A 47 9.58 -6.28 0.27
N GLN A 48 9.21 -6.23 1.56
CA GLN A 48 7.95 -6.82 2.03
C GLN A 48 6.74 -6.07 1.48
N PHE A 49 6.81 -4.74 1.37
CA PHE A 49 5.76 -3.93 0.78
C PHE A 49 5.55 -4.27 -0.70
N SER A 50 6.63 -4.44 -1.47
CA SER A 50 6.57 -4.83 -2.87
C SER A 50 5.94 -6.22 -3.03
N ALA A 51 6.38 -7.18 -2.21
CA ALA A 51 5.82 -8.53 -2.22
C ALA A 51 4.32 -8.56 -1.84
N LEU A 52 3.90 -7.77 -0.86
CA LEU A 52 2.49 -7.61 -0.50
C LEU A 52 1.68 -7.05 -1.68
N PHE A 53 2.20 -6.03 -2.37
CA PHE A 53 1.54 -5.44 -3.54
C PHE A 53 1.51 -6.37 -4.77
N GLU A 54 2.46 -7.29 -4.87
CA GLU A 54 2.52 -8.32 -5.91
C GLU A 54 1.61 -9.54 -5.61
N GLY A 55 1.10 -9.67 -4.37
CA GLY A 55 0.30 -10.82 -3.95
C GLY A 55 1.14 -12.03 -3.53
N LEU A 56 2.44 -11.83 -3.31
CA LEU A 56 3.35 -12.85 -2.80
C LEU A 56 3.23 -12.96 -1.27
N ASP A 57 3.66 -14.10 -0.71
CA ASP A 57 3.74 -14.29 0.74
C ASP A 57 4.85 -13.41 1.35
N TRP A 58 4.49 -12.14 1.61
CA TRP A 58 5.37 -11.13 2.18
C TRP A 58 5.94 -11.51 3.55
N LYS A 59 5.32 -12.46 4.28
CA LYS A 59 5.85 -12.95 5.57
C LYS A 59 7.11 -13.77 5.39
N ARG A 60 7.31 -14.38 4.22
CA ARG A 60 8.52 -15.13 3.86
C ARG A 60 9.61 -14.24 3.26
N VAL A 61 9.31 -12.97 3.02
CA VAL A 61 10.30 -12.00 2.53
C VAL A 61 11.10 -11.48 3.72
N HIS A 62 12.31 -12.05 3.85
CA HIS A 62 13.34 -11.51 4.71
C HIS A 62 14.16 -10.50 3.90
N ALA A 63 14.29 -9.27 4.40
CA ALA A 63 15.31 -8.36 3.88
C ALA A 63 16.67 -9.08 3.95
N PRO A 64 17.57 -8.91 2.97
CA PRO A 64 18.89 -9.51 3.05
C PRO A 64 19.54 -9.05 4.35
N ILE A 65 19.66 -9.95 5.31
CA ILE A 65 20.53 -9.76 6.45
C ILE A 65 21.91 -9.74 5.82
N GLU A 66 22.61 -8.62 5.95
CA GLU A 66 24.01 -8.52 5.56
C GLU A 66 24.75 -9.62 6.35
N THR A 67 24.99 -10.74 5.69
CA THR A 67 25.65 -11.88 6.29
C THR A 67 27.09 -11.45 6.42
N ARG A 68 27.45 -10.98 7.63
CA ARG A 68 28.83 -10.66 7.96
C ARG A 68 29.66 -11.88 7.62
N THR A 69 30.42 -11.79 6.52
CA THR A 69 31.24 -12.88 6.01
C THR A 69 32.14 -13.33 7.15
N PRO A 70 32.06 -14.60 7.59
CA PRO A 70 32.93 -15.07 8.65
C PRO A 70 34.37 -14.90 8.18
N VAL A 71 35.13 -14.08 8.88
CA VAL A 71 36.58 -13.99 8.66
C VAL A 71 37.13 -15.36 9.02
N LYS A 72 37.72 -16.06 8.04
CA LYS A 72 38.47 -17.30 8.31
C LYS A 72 39.47 -17.01 9.42
N ALA A 73 39.34 -17.71 10.54
CA ALA A 73 40.37 -17.73 11.56
C ALA A 73 41.63 -18.33 10.91
N GLY A 74 42.68 -17.52 10.82
CA GLY A 74 44.03 -17.95 10.45
C GLY A 74 44.72 -18.64 11.61
#